data_AF-A0A4Q3JIH9-F1
#
_entry.id   AF-A0A4Q3JIH9-F1
#
_cell.length_a   1.000
_cell.length_b   1.000
_cell.length_c   1.000
_cell.angle_alpha   90.00
_cell.angle_beta   90.00
_cell.angle_gamma   90.00
#
_symmetry.space_group_name_H-M   'P 1'
#
loop_
_entity.id
_entity.type
_entity.pdbx_description
1 polymer ?
#
loop_
_entity_poly.entity_id
_entity_poly.type
_entity_poly.pdbx_seq_one_letter_code
_entity_poly.pdbx_strand_id
1 'polypeptide(L)' 'EKTKLPGQLPSLINAIRPAVLAAQKEGAADLLKAATIANVRLNVAKLKKATPILSQRLAQKQLAVVGGIYDLATGKVELV' A
#
# COMPACT_ATOMS: atom_id res chain seq x y z
N GLU A 1 -1.62 -11.43 -21.82
CA GLU A 1 -0.42 -11.00 -22.58
C GLU A 1 0.79 -10.92 -21.66
N LYS A 2 1.99 -11.30 -22.13
CA LYS A 2 3.26 -11.20 -21.35
C LYS A 2 4.08 -10.02 -21.87
N THR A 3 3.69 -8.81 -21.48
CA THR A 3 4.47 -7.59 -21.75
C THR A 3 5.79 -7.68 -20.98
N LYS A 4 6.93 -7.66 -21.68
CA LYS A 4 8.26 -7.64 -21.06
C LYS A 4 8.55 -6.21 -20.61
N LEU A 5 8.58 -6.02 -19.29
CA LEU A 5 8.78 -4.70 -18.71
C LEU A 5 10.27 -4.37 -18.60
N PRO A 6 10.69 -3.15 -18.95
CA PRO A 6 12.08 -2.75 -18.84
C PRO A 6 12.52 -2.57 -17.38
N GLY A 7 13.79 -2.87 -17.11
CA GLY A 7 14.47 -2.52 -15.86
C GLY A 7 13.80 -3.06 -14.59
N GLN A 8 13.57 -2.16 -13.63
CA GLN A 8 13.02 -2.47 -12.30
C GLN A 8 11.48 -2.51 -12.25
N LEU A 9 10.78 -2.27 -13.36
CA LEU A 9 9.31 -2.31 -13.37
C LEU A 9 8.72 -3.67 -12.92
N PRO A 10 9.29 -4.84 -13.25
CA PRO A 10 8.79 -6.10 -12.73
C PRO A 10 8.78 -6.18 -11.20
N SER A 11 9.78 -5.63 -10.51
CA SER A 11 9.85 -5.67 -9.05
C SER A 11 8.79 -4.77 -8.42
N LEU A 12 8.55 -3.59 -9.01
CA LEU A 12 7.46 -2.70 -8.60
C LEU A 12 6.08 -3.37 -8.74
N ILE A 13 5.81 -4.00 -9.88
CA ILE A 13 4.54 -4.71 -10.08
C ILE A 13 4.39 -5.86 -9.10
N ASN A 14 5.46 -6.61 -8.84
CA ASN A 14 5.42 -7.70 -7.86
C ASN A 14 5.13 -7.22 -6.44
N ALA A 15 5.58 -6.01 -6.07
CA ALA A 15 5.27 -5.41 -4.78
C ALA A 15 3.78 -4.98 -4.65
N ILE A 16 3.17 -4.53 -5.76
CA ILE A 16 1.77 -4.05 -5.77
C ILE A 16 0.76 -5.20 -5.96
N ARG A 17 1.14 -6.25 -6.69
CA ARG A 17 0.26 -7.38 -7.07
C ARG A 17 -0.57 -7.96 -5.91
N PRO A 18 -0.04 -8.17 -4.68
CA PRO A 18 -0.84 -8.70 -3.58
C PRO A 18 -2.05 -7.83 -3.23
N ALA A 19 -1.93 -6.51 -3.33
CA ALA A 19 -3.03 -5.58 -3.06
C ALA A 19 -4.15 -5.71 -4.11
N VAL A 20 -3.77 -5.87 -5.38
CA VAL A 20 -4.73 -6.07 -6.49
C VAL A 20 -5.48 -7.38 -6.31
N LEU A 21 -4.77 -8.46 -5.98
CA LEU A 21 -5.40 -9.77 -5.76
C LEU A 21 -6.35 -9.77 -4.56
N ALA A 22 -6.01 -9.03 -3.49
CA ALA A 22 -6.90 -8.87 -2.34
C ALA A 22 -8.18 -8.11 -2.74
N ALA A 23 -8.06 -6.98 -3.43
CA ALA A 23 -9.20 -6.20 -3.89
C ALA A 23 -10.10 -6.97 -4.89
N GLN A 24 -9.52 -7.80 -5.76
CA GLN A 24 -10.29 -8.69 -6.64
C GLN A 24 -11.07 -9.74 -5.85
N LYS A 25 -10.45 -10.36 -4.84
CA LYS A 25 -11.11 -11.34 -3.97
C LYS A 25 -12.29 -10.75 -3.20
N GLU A 26 -12.20 -9.47 -2.83
CA GLU A 26 -13.26 -8.75 -2.11
C GLU A 26 -14.42 -8.32 -3.03
N GLY A 27 -14.31 -8.49 -4.36
CA GLY A 27 -15.38 -8.15 -5.30
C GLY A 27 -15.67 -6.65 -5.37
N ALA A 28 -14.64 -5.81 -5.18
CA ALA A 28 -14.81 -4.36 -5.13
C ALA A 28 -15.37 -3.77 -6.44
N ALA A 29 -16.36 -2.88 -6.31
CA ALA A 29 -16.97 -2.17 -7.44
C ALA A 29 -15.98 -1.28 -8.20
N ASP A 30 -15.05 -0.65 -7.48
CA ASP A 30 -13.91 0.06 -8.05
C ASP A 30 -12.61 -0.65 -7.62
N LEU A 31 -12.11 -1.48 -8.53
CA LEU A 31 -10.91 -2.27 -8.30
C LEU A 31 -9.66 -1.39 -8.13
N LEU A 32 -9.56 -0.27 -8.84
CA LEU A 32 -8.39 0.61 -8.77
C LEU A 32 -8.33 1.29 -7.40
N LYS A 33 -9.45 1.85 -6.94
CA LYS A 33 -9.54 2.47 -5.61
C LYS A 33 -9.27 1.45 -4.51
N ALA A 34 -9.90 0.27 -4.57
CA ALA A 34 -9.72 -0.78 -3.58
C ALA A 34 -8.28 -1.32 -3.54
N ALA A 35 -7.66 -1.57 -4.70
CA ALA A 35 -6.26 -2.00 -4.77
C ALA A 35 -5.30 -0.94 -4.23
N THR A 36 -5.59 0.35 -4.45
CA THR A 36 -4.78 1.47 -3.93
C THR A 36 -4.83 1.51 -2.41
N ILE A 37 -6.04 1.40 -1.84
CA ILE A 37 -6.27 1.29 -0.39
C ILE A 37 -5.55 0.07 0.19
N ALA A 38 -5.71 -1.10 -0.42
CA ALA A 38 -5.04 -2.32 0.02
C ALA A 38 -3.52 -2.19 -0.02
N ASN A 39 -2.96 -1.54 -1.06
CA ASN A 39 -1.52 -1.30 -1.17
C ASN A 39 -1.00 -0.40 -0.04
N VAL A 40 -1.73 0.67 0.28
CA VAL A 40 -1.39 1.54 1.43
C VAL A 40 -1.40 0.75 2.74
N ARG A 41 -2.45 -0.06 2.98
CA ARG A 41 -2.56 -0.89 4.19
C ARG A 41 -1.42 -1.89 4.32
N LEU A 42 -1.02 -2.55 3.24
CA LEU A 42 0.11 -3.48 3.23
C LEU A 42 1.42 -2.77 3.58
N ASN A 43 1.65 -1.57 3.03
CA ASN A 43 2.85 -0.80 3.35
C ASN A 43 2.85 -0.32 4.80
N VAL A 44 1.72 0.15 5.33
CA VAL A 44 1.57 0.50 6.76
C VAL A 44 1.88 -0.71 7.65
N ALA A 45 1.33 -1.89 7.33
CA ALA A 45 1.60 -3.11 8.10
C ALA A 45 3.08 -3.53 8.03
N LYS A 46 3.71 -3.38 6.86
CA LYS A 46 5.15 -3.65 6.68
C LYS A 46 6.00 -2.70 7.51
N LEU A 47 5.70 -1.40 7.48
CA LEU A 47 6.40 -0.37 8.25
C LEU A 47 6.25 -0.59 9.76
N LYS A 48 5.06 -0.99 10.21
CA LYS A 48 4.81 -1.30 11.63
C LYS A 48 5.68 -2.45 12.16
N LYS A 49 6.06 -3.39 11.29
CA LYS A 49 6.90 -4.55 11.61
C LYS A 49 8.36 -4.35 11.25
N ALA A 50 8.73 -3.21 10.67
CA ALA A 50 10.08 -2.97 10.18
C ALA A 50 11.06 -2.78 11.34
N THR A 51 12.00 -3.71 11.46
CA THR A 51 13.08 -3.71 12.44
C THR A 51 14.35 -3.11 11.85
N PRO A 52 15.29 -2.64 12.70
CA PRO A 52 15.15 -2.49 14.15
C PRO A 52 14.50 -1.16 14.58
N ILE A 53 14.42 -0.18 13.68
CA ILE A 53 14.19 1.23 14.04
C ILE A 53 12.72 1.54 14.35
N LEU A 54 11.80 1.18 13.45
CA LEU A 54 10.42 1.66 13.52
C LEU A 54 9.60 0.88 14.54
N SER A 55 9.73 -0.45 14.56
CA SER A 55 8.99 -1.30 15.49
C SER A 55 9.25 -0.96 16.96
N GLN A 56 10.48 -0.61 17.33
CA GLN A 56 10.82 -0.21 18.70
C GLN A 56 10.16 1.12 19.09
N ARG A 57 10.21 2.13 18.21
CA ARG A 57 9.59 3.44 18.48
C ARG A 57 8.06 3.37 18.52
N LEU A 58 7.45 2.50 17.72
CA LEU A 58 6.02 2.19 17.78
C LEU A 58 5.64 1.55 19.13
N ALA A 59 6.41 0.57 19.61
CA ALA A 59 6.17 -0.08 20.90
C ALA A 59 6.31 0.90 22.08
N GLN A 60 7.25 1.85 21.97
CA GLN A 60 7.44 2.94 22.94
C GLN A 60 6.42 4.08 22.81
N LYS A 61 5.48 3.99 21.86
CA LYS A 61 4.47 5.04 21.55
C LYS A 61 5.08 6.40 21.19
N GLN A 62 6.33 6.42 20.73
CA GLN A 62 7.03 7.63 20.27
C GLN A 62 6.81 7.92 18.78
N LEU A 63 6.23 6.97 18.05
CA LEU A 63 5.96 7.05 16.63
C LEU A 63 4.60 6.42 16.33
N ALA A 64 3.85 7.03 15.41
CA ALA A 64 2.66 6.44 14.80
C ALA A 64 2.90 6.24 13.30
N VAL A 65 2.37 5.16 12.75
CA VAL A 65 2.37 4.89 11.30
C VAL A 65 0.92 4.87 10.83
N VAL A 66 0.58 5.83 9.97
CA VAL A 66 -0.76 6.04 9.39
C VAL A 66 -0.69 5.98 7.87
N GLY A 67 -1.75 5.48 7.24
CA GLY A 67 -1.89 5.46 5.79
C GLY A 67 -2.73 6.64 5.32
N GLY A 68 -2.32 7.30 4.24
CA GLY A 68 -3.08 8.37 3.60
C GLY A 68 -3.10 8.19 2.09
N ILE A 69 -4.23 8.53 1.46
CA ILE A 69 -4.40 8.58 0.00
C ILE A 69 -4.74 10.01 -0.37
N TYR A 70 -4.02 10.54 -1.34
CA TYR A 70 -4.26 11.87 -1.90
C TYR A 70 -5.04 11.76 -3.21
N ASP A 71 -6.15 12.48 -3.29
CA ASP A 71 -6.93 12.63 -4.50
C ASP A 71 -6.42 13.85 -5.28
N LEU A 72 -5.90 13.61 -6.50
CA LEU A 72 -5.29 14.65 -7.33
C LEU A 72 -6.30 15.68 -7.86
N ALA A 73 -7.57 15.28 -8.04
CA ALA A 73 -8.59 16.15 -8.63
C ALA A 73 -9.14 17.14 -7.60
N THR A 74 -9.28 16.70 -6.36
CA THR A 74 -9.90 17.48 -5.27
C THR A 74 -8.88 18.06 -4.30
N GLY A 75 -7.64 17.56 -4.30
CA GLY A 75 -6.61 17.94 -3.33
C GLY A 75 -6.82 17.40 -1.92
N LYS A 76 -7.77 16.48 -1.74
CA LYS A 76 -8.11 15.93 -0.41
C LYS A 76 -7.23 14.73 -0.06
N VAL A 77 -6.94 14.59 1.23
CA VAL A 77 -6.29 13.41 1.79
C VAL A 77 -7.32 12.60 2.59
N GLU A 78 -7.48 11.33 2.25
CA GLU A 78 -8.27 10.36 3.01
C GLU A 78 -7.33 9.48 3.84
N LEU A 79 -7.65 9.28 5.12
CA LEU A 79 -6.94 8.33 5.98
C LEU A 79 -7.51 6.92 5.81
N VAL A 80 -6.64 5.90 5.83
CA VAL A 80 -6.94 4.51 5.44
C VAL A 80 -6.82 3.50 6.58
#